data_AF-A0A7S2TWS6-F1
#
_entry.id   AF-A0A7S2TWS6-F1
#
_cell.length_a   1.000
_cell.length_b   1.000
_cell.length_c   1.000
_cell.angle_alpha   90.00
_cell.angle_beta   90.00
_cell.angle_gamma   90.00
#
_symmetry.space_group_name_H-M   'P 1'
#
loop_
_entity.id
_entity.type
_entity.pdbx_description
1 polymer ?
#
loop_
_entity_poly.entity_id
_entity_poly.type
_entity_poly.pdbx_seq_one_letter_code
_entity_poly.pdbx_strand_id
1 'polypeptide(L)'
;VLITMAFLTPLFAYLPKFVLGAIVVSSVISLVAYDEAIHLWHVKRSDCMLWILAFLGTLFLGILTGLALAVGVSLIIVIYESARPQVSLVWRIKGTNTYRIVKQAPNGEWIK
;
A
#
# COMPACT_ATOMS: atom_id res chain seq x y z
N VAL A 1 2.13 -18.61 -27.82
CA VAL A 1 1.13 -17.65 -28.33
C VAL A 1 0.76 -17.90 -29.80
N LEU A 2 1.73 -17.95 -30.74
CA LEU A 2 1.43 -18.24 -32.16
C LEU A 2 0.85 -19.64 -32.39
N ILE A 3 1.46 -20.69 -31.82
CA ILE A 3 0.99 -22.09 -31.95
C ILE A 3 -0.38 -22.29 -31.28
N THR A 4 -0.60 -21.63 -30.13
CA THR A 4 -1.89 -21.66 -29.43
C THR A 4 -2.99 -20.94 -30.21
N MET A 5 -2.68 -19.82 -30.88
CA MET A 5 -3.66 -19.17 -31.77
C MET A 5 -3.92 -19.99 -33.05
N ALA A 6 -2.95 -20.73 -33.58
CA ALA A 6 -3.17 -21.56 -34.77
C ALA A 6 -4.05 -22.80 -34.48
N PHE A 7 -3.88 -23.46 -33.32
CA PHE A 7 -4.52 -24.74 -33.02
C PHE A 7 -5.65 -24.68 -31.97
N LEU A 8 -5.59 -23.77 -31.00
CA LEU A 8 -6.56 -23.71 -29.88
C LEU A 8 -7.67 -22.67 -30.08
N THR A 9 -7.56 -21.76 -31.04
CA THR A 9 -8.62 -20.79 -31.38
C THR A 9 -10.00 -21.41 -31.67
N PRO A 10 -10.14 -22.53 -32.43
CA PRO A 10 -11.46 -23.16 -32.60
C PRO A 10 -11.99 -23.72 -31.28
N LEU A 11 -11.12 -24.17 -30.37
CA LEU A 11 -11.50 -24.68 -29.06
C LEU A 11 -11.98 -23.56 -28.12
N PHE A 12 -11.34 -22.38 -28.19
CA PHE A 12 -11.74 -21.20 -27.43
C PHE A 12 -13.03 -20.54 -27.95
N ALA A 13 -13.39 -20.70 -29.22
CA ALA A 13 -14.64 -20.18 -29.78
C ALA A 13 -15.89 -20.85 -29.18
N TYR A 14 -15.79 -22.12 -28.79
CA TYR A 14 -16.87 -22.84 -28.11
C TYR A 14 -16.91 -22.60 -26.60
N LEU A 15 -15.95 -21.85 -26.04
CA LEU A 15 -15.92 -21.60 -24.61
C LEU A 15 -17.03 -20.61 -24.24
N PRO A 16 -17.98 -21.00 -23.36
CA PRO A 16 -19.02 -20.08 -22.93
C PRO A 16 -18.39 -18.91 -22.15
N LYS A 17 -18.91 -17.70 -22.36
CA LYS A 17 -18.44 -16.44 -21.73
C LYS A 17 -18.30 -16.55 -20.21
N PHE A 18 -19.11 -17.42 -19.59
CA PHE A 18 -19.06 -17.74 -18.17
C PHE A 18 -17.69 -18.25 -17.70
N VAL A 19 -17.05 -19.15 -18.46
CA VAL A 19 -15.75 -19.73 -18.08
C VAL A 19 -14.64 -18.67 -18.13
N LEU A 20 -14.66 -17.80 -19.15
CA LEU A 20 -13.75 -16.65 -19.22
C LEU A 20 -13.93 -15.70 -18.03
N GLY A 21 -15.19 -15.40 -17.67
CA GLY A 21 -15.48 -14.59 -16.48
C GLY A 21 -14.94 -15.23 -15.20
N ALA A 22 -15.14 -16.53 -15.01
CA ALA A 22 -14.65 -17.26 -13.85
C ALA A 22 -13.11 -17.21 -13.73
N ILE A 23 -12.39 -17.35 -14.84
CA ILE A 23 -10.92 -17.28 -14.88
C ILE A 23 -10.44 -15.87 -14.50
N VAL A 24 -11.08 -14.83 -15.03
CA VAL A 24 -10.72 -13.43 -14.72
C VAL A 24 -10.97 -13.13 -13.25
N VAL A 25 -12.16 -13.47 -12.72
CA VAL A 25 -12.49 -13.26 -11.31
C VAL A 25 -11.54 -14.02 -10.38
N SER A 26 -11.25 -15.29 -10.69
CA SER A 26 -10.26 -16.08 -9.93
C SER A 26 -8.88 -15.45 -9.93
N SER A 27 -8.46 -14.84 -11.04
CA SER A 27 -7.16 -14.19 -11.16
C SER A 27 -7.10 -12.88 -10.36
N VAL A 28 -8.18 -12.09 -10.40
CA VAL A 28 -8.27 -10.81 -9.69
C VAL A 28 -8.33 -11.02 -8.18
N ILE A 29 -9.04 -12.03 -7.69
CA ILE A 29 -9.11 -12.33 -6.24
C ILE A 29 -7.72 -12.59 -5.66
N SER A 30 -6.87 -13.34 -6.37
CA SER A 30 -5.50 -13.61 -5.94
C SER A 30 -4.58 -12.38 -5.97
N LEU A 31 -4.95 -11.34 -6.74
CA LEU A 31 -4.19 -10.10 -6.81
C LEU A 31 -4.52 -9.15 -5.65
N VAL A 32 -5.69 -9.29 -5.03
CA VAL A 32 -6.08 -8.47 -3.88
C VAL A 32 -5.34 -8.98 -2.65
N ALA A 33 -4.28 -8.25 -2.25
CA ALA A 33 -3.54 -8.51 -1.01
C ALA A 33 -4.35 -8.01 0.21
N TYR A 34 -5.30 -8.82 0.68
CA TYR A 34 -6.15 -8.50 1.83
C TYR A 34 -5.35 -8.28 3.13
N ASP A 35 -4.29 -9.06 3.35
CA ASP A 35 -3.43 -8.91 4.54
C ASP A 35 -2.72 -7.56 4.59
N GLU A 36 -2.28 -7.02 3.46
CA GLU A 36 -1.65 -5.70 3.41
C GLU A 36 -2.64 -4.59 3.78
N ALA A 37 -3.89 -4.70 3.34
CA ALA A 37 -4.92 -3.70 3.68
C ALA A 37 -5.19 -3.64 5.19
N ILE A 38 -5.19 -4.79 5.88
CA ILE A 38 -5.36 -4.88 7.33
C ILE A 38 -4.13 -4.34 8.06
N HIS A 39 -2.93 -4.65 7.56
CA HIS A 39 -1.69 -4.15 8.13
C HIS A 39 -1.60 -2.62 8.00
N LEU A 40 -1.95 -2.06 6.83
CA LEU A 40 -2.00 -0.62 6.59
C LEU A 40 -2.96 0.11 7.54
N TRP A 41 -4.12 -0.49 7.81
CA TRP A 41 -5.11 0.06 8.74
C TRP A 41 -4.54 0.24 10.16
N HIS A 42 -3.63 -0.65 10.57
CA HIS A 42 -3.05 -0.66 11.91
C HIS A 42 -1.84 0.28 12.06
N VAL A 43 -1.15 0.62 10.97
CA VAL A 43 0.06 1.44 10.98
C VAL A 43 -0.29 2.93 10.87
N LYS A 44 -1.03 3.34 9.83
CA LYS A 44 -1.40 4.74 9.60
C LYS A 44 -2.73 4.88 8.84
N ARG A 45 -3.66 5.65 9.41
CA ARG A 45 -4.96 5.95 8.77
C ARG A 45 -4.83 6.69 7.43
N SER A 46 -3.74 7.44 7.22
CA SER A 46 -3.46 8.14 5.96
C SER A 46 -3.24 7.18 4.80
N ASP A 47 -2.56 6.05 5.06
CA ASP A 47 -2.21 5.09 4.01
C ASP A 47 -3.44 4.28 3.56
N CYS A 48 -4.34 3.98 4.49
CA CYS A 48 -5.64 3.40 4.15
C CYS A 48 -6.48 4.35 3.27
N MET A 49 -6.49 5.65 3.59
CA MET A 49 -7.23 6.65 2.80
C MET A 49 -6.66 6.76 1.38
N LEU A 50 -5.33 6.67 1.25
CA LEU A 50 -4.62 6.57 -0.03
C LEU A 50 -5.04 5.37 -0.86
N TRP A 51 -5.13 4.19 -0.23
CA TRP A 51 -5.51 2.95 -0.88
C TRP A 51 -6.96 3.00 -1.40
N ILE A 52 -7.89 3.48 -0.58
CA ILE A 52 -9.29 3.68 -0.97
C ILE A 52 -9.39 4.72 -2.10
N LEU A 53 -8.64 5.82 -2.01
CA LEU A 53 -8.64 6.85 -3.04
C LEU A 53 -8.09 6.32 -4.37
N ALA A 54 -7.05 5.49 -4.35
CA ALA A 54 -6.49 4.85 -5.53
C ALA A 54 -7.49 3.88 -6.18
N PHE A 55 -8.16 3.09 -5.33
CA PHE A 55 -9.18 2.15 -5.78
C PHE A 55 -10.38 2.87 -6.41
N LEU A 56 -10.97 3.84 -5.71
CA LEU A 56 -12.08 4.64 -6.23
C LEU A 56 -11.67 5.47 -7.44
N GLY A 57 -10.46 6.05 -7.41
CA GLY A 57 -9.94 6.87 -8.49
C GLY A 57 -9.80 6.09 -9.79
N THR A 58 -9.21 4.89 -9.73
CA THR A 58 -9.09 4.01 -10.91
C THR A 58 -10.44 3.47 -11.39
N LEU A 59 -11.38 3.21 -10.48
CA LEU A 59 -12.71 2.71 -10.79
C LEU A 59 -13.59 3.76 -11.49
N PHE A 60 -13.57 5.02 -11.06
CA PHE A 60 -14.45 6.08 -11.57
C PHE A 60 -13.84 6.91 -12.70
N LEU A 61 -12.55 7.28 -12.60
CA LEU A 61 -11.90 8.15 -13.59
C LEU A 61 -11.18 7.35 -14.69
N GLY A 62 -11.00 6.03 -14.49
CA GLY A 62 -10.22 5.16 -15.34
C GLY A 62 -8.80 4.94 -14.82
N ILE A 63 -8.12 3.94 -15.38
CA ILE A 63 -6.87 3.44 -14.80
C ILE A 63 -5.72 4.46 -14.89
N LEU A 64 -5.63 5.22 -15.98
CA LEU A 64 -4.52 6.16 -16.22
C LEU A 64 -4.62 7.38 -15.30
N THR A 65 -5.79 8.02 -15.27
CA THR A 65 -6.09 9.22 -14.48
C THR A 65 -6.19 8.91 -12.99
N GLY A 66 -6.83 7.80 -12.63
CA GLY A 66 -6.95 7.34 -11.24
C GLY A 66 -5.60 7.01 -10.62
N LEU A 67 -4.73 6.32 -11.36
CA LEU A 67 -3.36 6.03 -10.91
C LEU A 67 -2.54 7.31 -10.76
N ALA A 68 -2.60 8.23 -11.75
CA ALA A 68 -1.86 9.49 -11.67
C ALA A 68 -2.26 10.32 -10.44
N LEU A 69 -3.56 10.39 -10.12
CA LEU A 69 -4.05 11.04 -8.91
C LEU A 69 -3.57 10.35 -7.64
N ALA A 70 -3.67 9.02 -7.57
CA ALA A 70 -3.23 8.24 -6.41
C ALA A 70 -1.75 8.45 -6.11
N VAL A 71 -0.89 8.36 -7.14
CA VAL A 71 0.55 8.60 -7.02
C VAL A 71 0.84 10.03 -6.60
N GLY A 72 0.14 11.02 -7.18
CA GLY A 72 0.29 12.42 -6.78
C GLY A 72 -0.03 12.67 -5.30
N VAL A 73 -1.15 12.13 -4.82
CA VAL A 73 -1.54 12.22 -3.41
C VAL A 73 -0.54 11.49 -2.51
N SER A 74 -0.04 10.32 -2.94
CA SER A 74 0.97 9.58 -2.20
C SER A 74 2.24 10.39 -2.03
N LEU A 75 2.68 11.08 -3.07
CA LEU A 75 3.87 11.91 -3.04
C LEU A 75 3.69 13.07 -2.06
N ILE A 76 2.54 13.75 -2.08
CA ILE A 76 2.22 14.86 -1.19
C ILE A 76 2.27 14.42 0.28
N ILE A 77 1.71 13.24 0.60
CA ILE A 77 1.71 12.69 1.96
C ILE A 77 3.12 12.37 2.42
N VAL A 78 3.93 11.72 1.59
CA VAL A 78 5.33 11.39 1.91
C VAL A 78 6.15 12.66 2.13
N ILE A 79 5.96 13.69 1.29
CA ILE A 79 6.64 14.98 1.45
C ILE A 79 6.22 15.64 2.77
N TYR A 80 4.92 15.65 3.09
CA TYR A 80 4.42 16.25 4.33
C TYR A 80 4.98 15.53 5.57
N GLU A 81 5.03 14.21 5.53
CA GLU A 81 5.56 13.41 6.63
C GLU A 81 7.07 13.56 6.80
N SER A 82 7.81 13.61 5.69
CA SER A 82 9.25 13.88 5.69
C SER A 82 9.56 15.31 6.18
N ALA A 83 8.68 16.27 5.91
CA ALA A 83 8.80 17.65 6.39
C ALA A 83 8.46 17.82 7.89
N ARG A 84 7.73 16.87 8.50
CA ARG A 84 7.46 16.82 9.93
C ARG A 84 7.99 15.52 10.54
N PRO A 85 9.32 15.31 10.58
CA PRO A 85 9.88 14.14 11.24
C PRO A 85 9.45 14.21 12.71
N GLN A 86 8.89 13.10 13.23
CA GLN A 86 8.64 12.96 14.66
C GLN A 86 10.00 13.00 15.37
N VAL A 87 10.41 14.20 15.77
CA VAL A 87 11.57 14.45 16.63
C VAL A 87 11.37 13.67 17.91
N SER A 88 11.98 12.50 17.94
CA SER A 88 12.03 11.63 19.09
C SER A 88 13.13 12.17 19.99
N LEU A 89 12.74 12.90 21.04
CA LEU A 89 13.69 13.28 22.08
C LEU A 89 14.31 12.00 22.67
N VAL A 90 15.63 11.98 22.81
CA VAL A 90 16.39 10.82 23.30
C VAL A 90 17.12 11.23 24.57
N TRP A 91 16.95 10.45 25.64
CA TRP A 91 17.63 10.65 26.91
C TRP A 91 18.86 9.74 26.99
N ARG A 92 19.97 10.27 27.54
CA ARG A 92 21.15 9.46 27.89
C ARG A 92 20.98 8.91 29.31
N ILE A 93 21.13 7.60 29.47
CA ILE A 93 21.05 6.94 30.78
C ILE A 93 22.38 7.14 31.51
N LYS A 94 22.34 7.60 32.77
CA LYS A 94 23.55 7.84 33.59
C LYS A 94 24.45 6.58 33.64
N GLY A 95 25.72 6.74 33.31
CA GLY A 95 26.75 5.69 33.44
C GLY A 95 26.90 4.72 32.26
N THR A 96 26.11 4.85 31.19
CA THR A 96 26.23 4.01 29.98
C THR A 96 26.16 4.85 28.71
N ASN A 97 26.78 4.39 27.60
CA ASN A 97 26.71 5.07 26.29
C ASN A 97 25.43 4.73 25.51
N THR A 98 24.35 4.39 26.22
CA THR A 98 23.10 3.91 25.64
C THR A 98 22.05 5.01 25.68
N TYR A 99 21.43 5.26 24.52
CA TYR A 99 20.41 6.28 24.33
C TYR A 99 19.03 5.59 24.25
N ARG A 100 18.03 6.07 25.01
CA ARG A 100 16.64 5.58 24.96
C ARG A 100 15.65 6.71 24.70
N ILE A 101 14.60 6.39 23.95
CA ILE A 101 13.51 7.31 23.60
C ILE A 101 12.72 7.67 24.89
N VAL A 102 12.37 8.95 25.08
CA VAL A 102 11.82 9.50 26.34
C VAL A 102 10.60 8.76 26.88
N LYS A 103 9.77 8.16 26.01
CA LYS A 103 8.52 7.51 26.44
C LYS A 103 8.71 6.25 27.28
N GLN A 104 9.93 5.71 27.40
CA GLN A 104 10.15 4.35 27.93
C GLN A 104 11.04 4.27 29.19
N ALA A 105 11.52 5.39 29.74
CA ALA A 105 12.43 5.39 30.89
C ALA A 105 11.96 6.35 32.00
N PRO A 106 11.82 5.92 33.27
CA PRO A 106 11.33 6.78 34.35
C PRO A 106 12.28 7.91 34.76
N ASN A 107 13.60 7.79 34.53
CA ASN A 107 14.61 8.62 35.20
C ASN A 107 15.75 9.08 34.24
N GLY A 108 15.52 10.10 33.41
CA GLY A 108 16.54 10.75 32.57
C GLY A 108 16.80 12.20 32.96
N GLU A 109 18.06 12.63 33.01
CA GLU A 109 18.46 14.02 33.33
C GLU A 109 18.70 14.86 32.07
N TRP A 110 18.24 16.12 32.10
CA TRP A 110 18.42 17.14 31.06
C TRP A 110 19.89 17.46 30.83
N ILE A 111 20.41 17.17 29.63
CA ILE A 111 21.73 17.63 29.20
C ILE A 111 21.55 19.10 28.80
N LYS A 112 22.09 20.02 29.61
CA LYS A 112 22.19 21.46 29.30
C LYS A 112 23.29 21.71 28.27
#